data_AF-A0A6B3EL65-F1
#
_entry.id   AF-A0A6B3EL65-F1
#
_cell.length_a   1.000
_cell.length_b   1.000
_cell.length_c   1.000
_cell.angle_alpha   90.00
_cell.angle_beta   90.00
_cell.angle_gamma   90.00
#
_symmetry.space_group_name_H-M   'P 1'
#
loop_
_entity.id
_entity.type
_entity.pdbx_description
1 polymer ?
#
loop_
_entity_poly.entity_id
_entity_poly.type
_entity_poly.pdbx_seq_one_letter_code
_entity_poly.pdbx_strand_id
1 'polypeptide(L)'
;RKGRPWSLPLEDRALLVAVYWRTNLTMRQLGPLFGVSKSAADRIIDHLGPLLALQPRKRFAKDAVLIVDGTLVPTRDHTVAER
;
A
#
# COMPACT_ATOMS: atom_id res chain seq x y z
N ARG A 1 -22.29 -1.40 -6.36
CA ARG A 1 -22.64 -0.02 -6.77
C ARG A 1 -21.46 0.56 -7.56
N LYS A 2 -21.67 1.12 -8.76
CA LYS A 2 -20.59 1.77 -9.53
C LYS A 2 -20.21 3.07 -8.81
N GLY A 3 -19.05 3.09 -8.17
CA GLY A 3 -18.54 4.27 -7.46
C GLY A 3 -18.11 5.38 -8.43
N ARG A 4 -17.65 6.51 -7.88
CA ARG A 4 -17.05 7.60 -8.67
C ARG A 4 -15.92 7.00 -9.54
N PRO A 5 -15.89 7.29 -10.86
CA PRO A 5 -14.84 6.82 -11.73
C PRO A 5 -13.46 7.29 -11.25
N TRP A 6 -12.46 6.43 -11.41
CA TRP A 6 -11.07 6.77 -11.10
C TRP A 6 -10.61 7.88 -12.05
N SER A 7 -10.02 8.95 -11.51
CA SER A 7 -9.42 10.03 -12.30
C SER A 7 -8.09 9.65 -12.92
N LEU A 8 -7.51 8.53 -12.50
CA LEU A 8 -6.16 8.10 -12.82
C LEU A 8 -6.20 6.80 -13.65
N PRO A 9 -5.48 6.70 -14.79
CA PRO A 9 -5.35 5.49 -15.58
C PRO A 9 -4.93 4.27 -14.75
N LEU A 10 -5.22 3.05 -15.23
CA LEU A 10 -4.89 1.83 -14.48
C LEU A 10 -3.37 1.70 -14.23
N GLU A 11 -2.55 2.04 -15.23
CA GLU A 11 -1.10 1.96 -15.16
C GLU A 11 -0.55 2.86 -14.05
N ASP A 12 -0.96 4.13 -14.03
CA ASP A 12 -0.58 5.09 -13.01
C ASP A 12 -1.08 4.70 -11.60
N ARG A 13 -2.24 4.06 -11.51
CA ARG A 13 -2.74 3.51 -10.24
C ARG A 13 -1.87 2.34 -9.76
N ALA A 14 -1.41 1.47 -10.65
CA ALA A 14 -0.50 0.38 -10.30
C ALA A 14 0.89 0.92 -9.90
N LEU A 15 1.39 1.93 -10.61
CA LEU A 15 2.64 2.62 -10.26
C LEU A 15 2.54 3.30 -8.88
N LEU A 16 1.40 3.93 -8.57
CA LEU A 16 1.14 4.52 -7.25
C LEU A 16 1.29 3.49 -6.13
N VAL A 17 0.70 2.29 -6.30
CA VAL A 17 0.84 1.20 -5.31
C VAL A 17 2.30 0.74 -5.19
N ALA A 18 3.01 0.60 -6.31
CA ALA A 18 4.41 0.21 -6.28
C ALA A 18 5.30 1.24 -5.56
N VAL A 19 5.06 2.54 -5.78
CA VAL A 19 5.76 3.62 -5.07
C VAL A 19 5.42 3.60 -3.59
N TYR A 20 4.16 3.41 -3.22
CA TYR A 20 3.75 3.26 -1.82
C TYR A 20 4.50 2.12 -1.11
N TRP A 21 4.71 0.98 -1.77
CA TRP A 21 5.44 -0.15 -1.17
C TRP A 21 6.96 0.01 -1.16
N ARG A 22 7.54 0.69 -2.16
CA ARG A 22 9.00 0.82 -2.28
C ARG A 22 9.56 2.01 -1.53
N THR A 23 8.71 2.92 -1.07
CA THR A 23 9.12 4.17 -0.43
C THR A 23 8.38 4.36 0.88
N ASN A 24 8.99 5.08 1.82
CA ASN A 24 8.37 5.44 3.10
C ASN A 24 7.58 6.75 3.02
N LEU A 25 6.91 7.01 1.89
CA LEU A 25 6.15 8.23 1.68
C LEU A 25 4.79 8.16 2.38
N THR A 26 4.40 9.26 3.03
CA THR A 26 3.05 9.40 3.57
C THR A 26 2.04 9.59 2.44
N MET A 27 0.76 9.26 2.65
CA MET A 27 -0.29 9.49 1.65
C MET A 27 -0.43 10.95 1.23
N ARG A 28 -0.04 11.90 2.10
CA ARG A 28 -0.03 13.34 1.80
C ARG A 28 1.11 13.74 0.87
N GLN A 29 2.23 13.01 0.89
CA GLN A 29 3.33 13.18 -0.05
C GLN A 29 3.08 12.43 -1.35
N LEU A 30 2.50 11.22 -1.26
CA LEU A 30 2.23 10.36 -2.40
C LEU A 30 1.17 10.92 -3.35
N GLY A 31 0.04 11.40 -2.83
CA GLY A 31 -1.08 11.90 -3.65
C GLY A 31 -0.66 12.98 -4.67
N PRO A 32 0.04 14.05 -4.25
CA PRO A 32 0.54 15.08 -5.16
C PRO A 32 1.45 14.58 -6.28
N LEU A 33 2.24 13.51 -6.06
CA LEU A 33 3.12 12.94 -7.10
C LEU A 33 2.33 12.34 -8.28
N PHE A 34 1.07 11.96 -8.05
CA PHE A 34 0.18 11.38 -9.05
C PHE A 34 -1.00 12.30 -9.39
N GLY A 35 -0.97 13.56 -8.95
CA GLY A 35 -2.05 14.52 -9.21
C GLY A 35 -3.40 14.14 -8.57
N VAL A 36 -3.39 13.35 -7.50
CA VAL A 36 -4.61 12.87 -6.81
C VAL A 36 -4.66 13.34 -5.36
N SER A 37 -5.87 13.41 -4.79
CA SER A 37 -6.01 13.71 -3.36
C SER A 37 -5.48 12.57 -2.49
N LYS A 38 -5.15 12.88 -1.22
CA LYS A 38 -4.80 11.87 -0.20
C LYS A 38 -5.85 10.75 -0.12
N SER A 39 -7.14 11.11 -0.13
CA SER A 39 -8.25 10.14 -0.08
C SER A 39 -8.45 9.35 -1.37
N ALA A 40 -8.00 9.85 -2.51
CA ALA A 40 -8.00 9.09 -3.76
C ALA A 40 -6.86 8.07 -3.78
N ALA A 41 -5.66 8.47 -3.35
CA ALA A 41 -4.52 7.55 -3.19
C ALA A 41 -4.84 6.39 -2.22
N ASP A 42 -5.42 6.72 -1.07
CA ASP A 42 -5.88 5.75 -0.05
C ASP A 42 -6.79 4.67 -0.66
N ARG A 43 -7.84 5.10 -1.37
CA ARG A 43 -8.78 4.18 -2.04
C ARG A 43 -8.16 3.38 -3.17
N ILE A 44 -7.17 3.93 -3.88
CA ILE A 44 -6.44 3.19 -4.92
C ILE A 44 -5.65 2.05 -4.28
N ILE A 45 -4.96 2.33 -3.16
CA ILE A 45 -4.14 1.35 -2.44
C ILE A 45 -5.02 0.28 -1.82
N ASP A 46 -6.12 0.65 -1.16
CA ASP A 46 -7.06 -0.32 -0.59
C ASP A 46 -7.66 -1.26 -1.65
N HIS A 47 -7.86 -0.74 -2.86
CA HIS A 47 -8.46 -1.51 -3.95
C HIS A 47 -7.47 -2.39 -4.70
N LEU A 48 -6.31 -1.85 -5.09
CA LEU A 48 -5.33 -2.52 -5.94
C LEU A 48 -4.23 -3.22 -5.14
N GLY A 49 -3.92 -2.77 -3.93
CA GLY A 49 -2.89 -3.34 -3.07
C GLY A 49 -3.04 -4.86 -2.88
N PRO A 50 -4.22 -5.36 -2.48
CA PRO A 50 -4.44 -6.81 -2.34
C PRO A 50 -4.33 -7.58 -3.66
N LEU A 51 -4.66 -6.95 -4.80
CA LEU A 51 -4.63 -7.59 -6.12
C LEU A 51 -3.21 -7.71 -6.68
N LEU A 52 -2.33 -6.78 -6.29
CA LEU A 52 -0.92 -6.75 -6.67
C LEU A 52 -0.02 -7.44 -5.65
N ALA A 53 -0.57 -7.87 -4.50
CA ALA A 53 0.19 -8.51 -3.44
C ALA A 53 0.77 -9.84 -3.95
N LEU A 54 2.10 -9.88 -4.06
CA LEU A 54 2.80 -11.10 -4.44
C LEU A 54 2.62 -12.14 -3.34
N GLN A 55 2.35 -13.39 -3.73
CA GLN A 55 2.33 -14.47 -2.76
C GLN A 55 3.70 -14.58 -2.07
N PRO A 56 3.74 -14.63 -0.73
CA PRO A 56 4.98 -14.85 0.00
C PRO A 56 5.66 -16.12 -0.51
N ARG A 57 6.97 -16.03 -0.77
CA ARG A 57 7.74 -17.17 -1.26
C ARG A 57 7.82 -18.22 -0.14
N LYS A 58 7.21 -19.39 -0.35
CA LYS A 58 7.10 -20.45 0.66
C LYS A 58 8.33 -21.34 0.83
N ARG A 59 9.32 -21.21 -0.06
CA ARG A 59 10.53 -22.06 -0.06
C ARG A 59 11.77 -21.18 0.01
N PHE A 60 12.46 -21.31 1.13
CA PHE A 60 13.83 -20.85 1.31
C PHE A 60 14.73 -22.08 1.32
N ALA A 61 15.97 -21.94 0.83
CA ALA A 61 16.96 -23.01 0.95
C ALA A 61 17.24 -23.30 2.43
N LYS A 62 17.62 -24.54 2.76
CA LYS A 62 17.88 -24.98 4.14
C LYS A 62 18.91 -24.07 4.86
N ASP A 63 19.86 -23.52 4.11
CA ASP A 63 20.94 -22.68 4.62
C ASP A 63 20.75 -21.19 4.27
N ALA A 64 19.52 -20.78 3.93
CA ALA A 64 19.23 -19.37 3.62
C ALA A 64 19.24 -18.51 4.90
N VAL A 65 20.01 -17.42 4.86
CA VAL A 65 19.92 -16.35 5.85
C VAL A 65 18.82 -15.39 5.42
N LEU A 66 17.83 -15.16 6.29
CA LEU A 66 16.73 -14.23 6.05
C LEU A 66 16.93 -12.97 6.88
N ILE A 67 16.84 -11.81 6.24
CA ILE A 67 16.82 -10.50 6.90
C ILE A 67 15.38 -9.99 6.76
N VAL A 68 14.76 -9.69 7.90
CA VAL A 68 13.43 -9.10 7.95
C VAL A 68 13.60 -7.63 8.28
N ASP A 69 13.14 -6.78 7.36
CA ASP A 69 12.94 -5.36 7.63
C ASP A 69 11.44 -5.12 7.87
N GLY A 70 11.14 -4.24 8.80
CA GLY A 70 9.78 -3.93 9.20
C GLY A 70 9.66 -2.46 9.58
N THR A 71 8.86 -1.71 8.84
CA THR A 71 8.50 -0.35 9.22
C THR A 71 7.42 -0.40 10.30
N LEU A 72 7.72 0.13 11.49
CA LEU A 72 6.71 0.34 12.53
C LEU A 72 5.73 1.41 12.07
N VAL A 73 4.49 1.01 11.78
CA VAL A 73 3.41 1.93 11.44
C VAL A 73 2.52 2.10 12.69
N PRO A 74 2.37 3.32 13.22
CA PRO A 74 1.45 3.56 14.33
C PRO A 74 0.01 3.33 13.86
N THR A 75 -0.60 2.27 14.35
CA THR A 75 -2.00 1.92 14.10
C THR A 75 -2.83 2.18 15.35
N ARG A 76 -4.00 2.82 15.20
CA ARG A 76 -4.98 2.92 16.29
C ARG A 76 -5.87 1.68 16.27
N ASP A 77 -5.59 0.74 17.15
CA ASP A 77 -6.48 -0.39 17.39
C ASP A 77 -7.57 0.03 18.38
N HIS A 78 -8.81 0.09 17.92
CA HIS A 78 -9.97 0.46 18.74
C HIS A 78 -10.27 -0.57 19.84
N THR A 79 -9.95 -1.84 19.63
CA THR A 79 -10.16 -2.90 20.63
C THR A 79 -9.20 -2.78 21.81
N VAL A 80 -8.03 -2.18 21.58
CA VAL A 80 -7.03 -1.90 22.61
C VAL A 80 -7.21 -0.52 23.22
N ALA A 81 -7.61 0.48 22.43
CA ALA A 81 -7.74 1.87 22.85
C ALA A 81 -8.99 2.20 23.67
N GLU A 82 -9.98 1.29 23.73
CA GLU A 82 -11.21 1.46 24.53
C GLU A 82 -11.12 0.87 25.95
N ARG A 83 -9.95 0.37 26.36
CA ARG A 83 -9.63 0.02 27.77
C ARG A 83 -8.98 1.19 28.49
#